data_AF-A0AAW9J9C5-F1
#
_entry.id   AF-A0AAW9J9C5-F1
#
_cell.length_a   1.000
_cell.length_b   1.000
_cell.length_c   1.000
_cell.angle_alpha   90.00
_cell.angle_beta   90.00
_cell.angle_gamma   90.00
#
_symmetry.space_group_name_H-M   'P 1'
#
loop_
_entity.id
_entity.type
_entity.pdbx_description
1 polymer ?
#
loop_
_entity_poly.entity_id
_entity_poly.type
_entity_poly.pdbx_seq_one_letter_code
_entity_poly.pdbx_strand_id
1 'polypeptide(L)'
;NKYIKSKTLFELARENDLTTASLLWPVTGRSSIDYNLPEIFCTKPWHNQLVMSNLSGSLKYQLDLNKKFGHIRNGISQPALDNFVQESVKYTILKYKPNLMLIHFTDVDAHRHYHGYNSIEANEALKRHDIRLGEIIDTLKEANI
;
A
#
# COMPACT_ATOMS: atom_id res chain seq x y z
N ASN A 1 11.17 0.29 -18.34
CA ASN A 1 12.01 -0.12 -17.20
C ASN A 1 13.39 -0.55 -17.72
N LYS A 2 14.51 0.09 -17.34
CA LYS A 2 15.83 -0.15 -17.98
C LYS A 2 16.43 -1.53 -17.66
N TYR A 3 16.13 -2.05 -16.47
CA TYR A 3 16.76 -3.24 -15.89
C TYR A 3 15.88 -4.49 -15.92
N ILE A 4 14.54 -4.33 -15.95
CA ILE A 4 13.61 -5.45 -16.12
C ILE A 4 13.45 -5.76 -17.61
N LYS A 5 13.69 -7.01 -18.01
CA LYS A 5 13.66 -7.47 -19.41
C LYS A 5 12.40 -8.25 -19.80
N SER A 6 11.58 -8.62 -18.82
CA SER A 6 10.31 -9.31 -19.02
C SER A 6 9.13 -8.40 -18.66
N LYS A 7 7.93 -8.73 -19.17
CA LYS A 7 6.71 -8.02 -18.79
C LYS A 7 6.40 -8.29 -17.31
N THR A 8 6.09 -7.23 -16.59
CA THR A 8 5.60 -7.29 -15.21
C THR A 8 4.11 -7.64 -15.18
N LEU A 9 3.62 -8.11 -14.04
CA LEU A 9 2.20 -8.39 -13.84
C LEU A 9 1.32 -7.16 -14.10
N PHE A 10 1.79 -5.97 -13.72
CA PHE A 10 1.08 -4.71 -13.94
C PHE A 10 1.02 -4.31 -15.42
N GLU A 11 2.07 -4.58 -16.19
CA GLU A 11 2.08 -4.34 -17.64
C GLU A 11 1.12 -5.30 -18.35
N LEU A 12 1.10 -6.58 -17.97
CA LEU A 12 0.15 -7.57 -18.50
C LEU A 12 -1.30 -7.18 -18.19
N ALA A 13 -1.58 -6.71 -16.97
CA ALA A 13 -2.92 -6.24 -16.62
C ALA A 13 -3.36 -5.08 -17.53
N ARG A 14 -2.51 -4.07 -17.73
CA ARG A 14 -2.83 -2.93 -18.60
C ARG A 14 -2.97 -3.30 -20.07
N GLU A 15 -2.20 -4.26 -20.56
CA GLU A 15 -2.35 -4.77 -21.93
C GLU A 15 -3.70 -5.45 -22.17
N ASN A 16 -4.39 -5.88 -21.10
CA ASN A 16 -5.72 -6.48 -21.14
C ASN A 16 -6.81 -5.50 -20.64
N ASP A 17 -6.54 -4.19 -20.68
CA ASP A 17 -7.45 -3.12 -20.23
C ASP A 17 -7.89 -3.25 -18.75
N LEU A 18 -7.08 -3.94 -17.93
CA LEU A 18 -7.32 -4.08 -16.50
C LEU A 18 -6.62 -2.96 -15.71
N THR A 19 -7.29 -2.52 -14.65
CA THR A 19 -6.78 -1.49 -13.74
C THR A 19 -6.05 -2.11 -12.55
N THR A 20 -5.01 -1.42 -12.09
CA THR A 20 -4.10 -1.92 -11.06
C THR A 20 -3.90 -0.92 -9.93
N ALA A 21 -3.77 -1.45 -8.70
CA ALA A 21 -3.43 -0.68 -7.52
C ALA A 21 -2.24 -1.30 -6.77
N SER A 22 -1.44 -0.46 -6.14
CA SER A 22 -0.34 -0.86 -5.28
C SER A 22 -0.29 0.05 -4.06
N LEU A 23 -0.25 -0.56 -2.88
CA LEU A 23 -0.10 0.15 -1.61
C LEU A 23 1.11 -0.40 -0.86
N LEU A 24 2.16 0.42 -0.81
CA LEU A 24 3.48 0.12 -0.24
C LEU A 24 4.18 -1.10 -0.84
N TRP A 25 3.71 -1.61 -1.99
CA TRP A 25 4.36 -2.75 -2.61
C TRP A 25 5.78 -2.36 -3.04
N PRO A 26 6.81 -3.16 -2.66
CA PRO A 26 8.20 -2.78 -2.87
C PRO A 26 8.55 -2.71 -4.35
N VAL A 27 9.51 -1.85 -4.69
CA VAL A 27 10.07 -1.70 -6.05
C VAL A 27 9.04 -1.31 -7.13
N THR A 28 7.95 -0.64 -6.73
CA THR A 28 6.91 -0.13 -7.64
C THR A 28 7.10 1.34 -8.04
N GLY A 29 8.26 1.93 -7.71
CA GLY A 29 8.58 3.29 -8.17
C GLY A 29 8.63 3.34 -9.70
N ARG A 30 7.84 4.23 -10.32
CA ARG A 30 7.74 4.39 -11.81
C ARG A 30 7.22 3.16 -12.55
N SER A 31 6.57 2.22 -11.88
CA SER A 31 5.86 1.15 -12.57
C SER A 31 4.57 1.67 -13.19
N SER A 32 4.15 1.03 -14.27
CA SER A 32 2.87 1.29 -14.92
C SER A 32 1.73 0.80 -14.01
N ILE A 33 1.37 1.57 -12.99
CA ILE A 33 0.28 1.26 -12.05
C ILE A 33 -0.66 2.46 -11.99
N ASP A 34 -1.96 2.22 -12.02
CA ASP A 34 -2.97 3.29 -12.10
C ASP A 34 -3.12 4.01 -10.75
N TYR A 35 -3.20 3.24 -9.67
CA TYR A 35 -3.33 3.73 -8.29
C TYR A 35 -2.16 3.28 -7.42
N ASN A 36 -1.04 4.01 -7.49
CA ASN A 36 0.17 3.65 -6.75
C ASN A 36 0.44 4.58 -5.56
N LEU A 37 0.48 4.00 -4.37
CA LEU A 37 1.04 4.56 -3.15
C LEU A 37 2.40 3.87 -2.89
N PRO A 38 3.52 4.46 -3.36
CA PRO A 38 4.82 3.82 -3.25
C PRO A 38 5.32 3.80 -1.80
N GLU A 39 6.18 2.83 -1.49
CA GLU A 39 6.91 2.70 -0.22
C GLU A 39 8.04 3.75 -0.09
N ILE A 40 7.84 4.96 -0.60
CA ILE A 40 8.80 6.06 -0.49
C ILE A 40 8.14 7.11 0.37
N PHE A 41 8.34 6.99 1.68
CA PHE A 41 7.95 8.04 2.61
C PHE A 41 8.93 9.20 2.46
N CYS A 42 8.43 10.40 2.17
CA CYS A 42 9.23 11.62 2.28
C CYS A 42 9.57 11.85 3.76
N THR A 43 10.66 11.25 4.22
CA THR A 43 11.15 11.34 5.61
C THR A 43 11.91 12.63 5.90
N LYS A 44 12.03 13.56 4.93
CA LYS A 44 12.82 14.79 5.09
C LYS A 44 11.97 16.04 4.76
N PRO A 45 12.02 17.11 5.59
CA PRO A 45 11.25 18.35 5.38
C PRO A 45 11.55 19.08 4.06
N TRP A 46 12.73 18.83 3.48
CA TRP A 46 13.23 19.46 2.25
C TRP A 46 13.07 18.59 1.00
N HIS A 47 12.50 17.39 1.10
CA HIS A 47 12.07 16.67 -0.10
C HIS A 47 10.75 17.26 -0.59
N ASN A 48 10.75 17.81 -1.80
CA ASN A 48 9.53 18.28 -2.42
C ASN A 48 8.61 17.09 -2.71
N GLN A 49 7.61 16.90 -1.86
CA GLN A 49 6.71 15.75 -1.88
C GLN A 49 5.99 15.60 -3.22
N LEU A 50 5.74 16.71 -3.92
CA LEU A 50 5.20 16.72 -5.29
C LEU A 50 6.15 16.07 -6.30
N VAL A 51 7.46 16.35 -6.21
CA VAL A 51 8.46 15.81 -7.16
C VAL A 51 8.70 14.33 -6.90
N MET A 52 8.80 13.91 -5.64
CA MET A 52 9.02 12.50 -5.30
C MET A 52 7.78 11.63 -5.54
N SER A 53 6.58 12.18 -5.29
CA SER A 53 5.31 11.51 -5.55
C SER A 53 5.03 11.37 -7.05
N ASN A 54 5.27 12.42 -7.85
CA ASN A 54 5.11 12.38 -9.31
C ASN A 54 6.15 11.48 -10.00
N LEU A 55 7.34 11.33 -9.41
CA LEU A 55 8.39 10.45 -9.93
C LEU A 55 8.28 9.01 -9.42
N SER A 56 7.35 8.68 -8.51
CA SER A 56 7.32 7.36 -7.87
C SER A 56 5.94 6.70 -7.78
N GLY A 57 4.84 7.43 -7.95
CA GLY A 57 3.49 6.87 -7.94
C GLY A 57 2.41 7.83 -8.45
N SER A 58 1.15 7.56 -8.12
CA SER A 58 0.00 8.33 -8.62
C SER A 58 -0.26 9.55 -7.73
N LEU A 59 0.25 10.74 -8.09
CA LEU A 59 0.20 11.95 -7.25
C LEU A 59 -1.21 12.29 -6.73
N LYS A 60 -2.21 12.32 -7.61
CA LYS A 60 -3.60 12.63 -7.21
C LYS A 60 -4.15 11.62 -6.21
N TYR A 61 -3.87 10.34 -6.43
CA TYR A 61 -4.29 9.25 -5.56
C TYR A 61 -3.62 9.35 -4.18
N GLN A 62 -2.31 9.58 -4.14
CA GLN A 62 -1.58 9.78 -2.89
C GLN A 62 -2.09 10.98 -2.09
N LEU A 63 -2.41 12.11 -2.75
CA LEU A 63 -2.99 13.27 -2.08
C LEU A 63 -4.39 12.99 -1.52
N ASP A 64 -5.22 12.24 -2.25
CA ASP A 64 -6.56 11.84 -1.79
C ASP A 64 -6.48 10.96 -0.53
N LEU A 65 -5.61 9.94 -0.55
CA LEU A 65 -5.36 9.07 0.61
C LEU A 65 -4.81 9.85 1.81
N ASN A 66 -3.81 10.72 1.60
CA ASN A 66 -3.24 11.52 2.68
C ASN A 66 -4.26 12.50 3.27
N LYS A 67 -5.12 13.11 2.46
CA LYS A 67 -6.18 14.00 2.93
C LYS A 67 -7.18 13.27 3.81
N LYS A 68 -7.52 12.02 3.47
CA LYS A 68 -8.50 11.21 4.20
C LYS A 68 -7.94 10.56 5.44
N PHE A 69 -6.78 9.91 5.32
CA PHE A 69 -6.27 9.00 6.34
C PHE A 69 -4.89 9.43 6.87
N GLY A 70 -4.30 10.51 6.37
CA GLY A 70 -2.96 10.94 6.81
C GLY A 70 -2.87 11.22 8.32
N HIS A 71 -3.99 11.56 8.97
CA HIS A 71 -4.07 11.83 10.40
C HIS A 71 -3.94 10.58 11.29
N ILE A 72 -4.20 9.37 10.78
CA ILE A 72 -4.00 8.11 11.53
C ILE A 72 -2.59 7.54 11.39
N ARG A 73 -1.77 8.12 10.49
CA ARG A 73 -0.38 7.68 10.29
C ARG A 73 0.54 8.37 11.29
N ASN A 74 1.43 7.60 11.92
CA ASN A 74 2.52 8.12 12.75
C ASN A 74 3.89 7.75 12.13
N GLY A 75 4.31 8.51 11.12
CA GLY A 75 5.55 8.22 10.38
C GLY A 75 5.53 6.81 9.78
N ILE A 76 6.58 6.03 10.06
CA ILE A 76 6.72 4.61 9.69
C ILE A 76 6.48 3.66 10.87
N SER A 77 5.98 4.18 12.00
CA SER A 77 5.77 3.39 13.21
C SER A 77 4.61 2.41 13.04
N GLN A 78 4.83 1.17 13.48
CA GLN A 78 3.80 0.14 13.54
C GLN A 78 3.08 0.15 14.89
N PRO A 79 1.75 -0.09 14.93
CA PRO A 79 0.87 -0.52 13.82
C PRO A 79 0.25 0.63 13.00
N ALA A 80 0.61 1.90 13.28
CA ALA A 80 -0.06 3.07 12.71
C ALA A 80 0.08 3.17 11.19
N LEU A 81 1.23 2.78 10.64
CA LEU A 81 1.43 2.75 9.19
C LEU A 81 0.49 1.75 8.52
N ASP A 82 0.42 0.52 9.02
CA ASP A 82 -0.46 -0.50 8.44
C ASP A 82 -1.94 -0.17 8.62
N ASN A 83 -2.32 0.57 9.67
CA ASN A 83 -3.68 1.10 9.83
C ASN A 83 -4.02 2.13 8.74
N PHE A 84 -3.09 3.03 8.42
CA PHE A 84 -3.24 3.95 7.30
C PHE A 84 -3.38 3.22 5.96
N VAL A 85 -2.59 2.17 5.75
CA VAL A 85 -2.68 1.33 4.56
C VAL A 85 -4.02 0.62 4.51
N GLN A 86 -4.48 0.04 5.61
CA GLN A 86 -5.77 -0.67 5.68
C GLN A 86 -6.94 0.23 5.29
N GLU A 87 -7.06 1.43 5.85
CA GLU A 87 -8.11 2.37 5.46
C GLU A 87 -7.99 2.81 3.99
N SER A 88 -6.77 2.98 3.51
CA SER A 88 -6.50 3.29 2.10
C SER A 88 -6.92 2.14 1.18
N VAL A 89 -6.65 0.89 1.56
CA VAL A 89 -7.09 -0.31 0.84
C VAL A 89 -8.60 -0.35 0.74
N LYS A 90 -9.31 -0.19 1.86
CA LYS A 90 -10.78 -0.24 1.88
C LYS A 90 -11.38 0.83 0.96
N TYR A 91 -10.89 2.06 1.08
CA TYR A 91 -11.30 3.15 0.20
C TYR A 91 -11.02 2.86 -1.27
N THR A 92 -9.87 2.25 -1.56
CA THR A 92 -9.48 1.94 -2.94
C THR A 92 -10.34 0.85 -3.56
N ILE A 93 -10.69 -0.18 -2.79
CA ILE A 93 -11.65 -1.20 -3.20
C ILE A 93 -12.99 -0.54 -3.52
N LEU A 94 -13.57 0.22 -2.58
CA LEU A 94 -14.92 0.76 -2.71
C LEU A 94 -15.05 1.79 -3.85
N LYS A 95 -14.05 2.66 -4.01
CA LYS A 95 -14.11 3.76 -4.99
C LYS A 95 -13.57 3.37 -6.37
N TYR A 96 -12.43 2.68 -6.42
CA TYR A 96 -11.70 2.48 -7.68
C TYR A 96 -11.86 1.07 -8.25
N LYS A 97 -12.21 0.08 -7.42
CA LYS A 97 -12.43 -1.33 -7.81
C LYS A 97 -11.36 -1.86 -8.79
N PRO A 98 -10.06 -1.77 -8.45
CA PRO A 98 -9.00 -2.24 -9.33
C PRO A 98 -9.12 -3.75 -9.54
N ASN A 99 -8.75 -4.23 -10.73
CA ASN A 99 -8.78 -5.66 -11.06
C ASN A 99 -7.64 -6.44 -10.38
N LEU A 100 -6.53 -5.76 -10.09
CA LEU A 100 -5.40 -6.31 -9.34
C LEU A 100 -4.93 -5.28 -8.32
N MET A 101 -4.81 -5.69 -7.06
CA MET A 101 -4.28 -4.86 -5.99
C MET A 101 -3.20 -5.61 -5.23
N LEU A 102 -2.01 -5.01 -5.12
CA LEU A 102 -0.92 -5.53 -4.29
C LEU A 102 -0.74 -4.64 -3.05
N ILE A 103 -0.70 -5.27 -1.88
CA ILE A 103 -0.66 -4.59 -0.58
C ILE A 103 0.52 -5.15 0.20
N HIS A 104 1.35 -4.28 0.76
CA HIS A 104 2.42 -4.65 1.66
C HIS A 104 2.12 -4.14 3.06
N PHE A 105 1.83 -5.08 3.96
CA PHE A 105 1.70 -4.85 5.39
C PHE A 105 3.03 -5.21 6.06
N THR A 106 3.58 -4.29 6.85
CA THR A 106 4.93 -4.41 7.44
C THR A 106 4.91 -4.60 8.96
N ASP A 107 3.73 -4.64 9.60
CA ASP A 107 3.54 -4.78 11.05
C ASP A 107 4.29 -5.99 11.63
N VAL A 108 4.05 -7.19 11.10
CA VAL A 108 4.70 -8.42 11.57
C VAL A 108 6.21 -8.39 11.34
N ASP A 109 6.65 -7.93 10.17
CA ASP A 109 8.07 -7.86 9.82
C ASP A 109 8.82 -6.93 10.79
N ALA A 110 8.28 -5.72 11.03
CA ALA A 110 8.84 -4.76 11.96
C ALA A 110 8.97 -5.35 13.37
N HIS A 111 7.91 -5.97 13.92
CA HIS A 111 7.96 -6.54 15.26
C HIS A 111 8.92 -7.73 15.38
N ARG A 112 9.08 -8.53 14.31
CA ARG A 112 10.09 -9.60 14.29
C ARG A 112 11.51 -9.07 14.26
N HIS A 113 11.75 -7.96 13.56
CA HIS A 113 13.05 -7.29 13.58
C HIS A 113 13.42 -6.76 14.97
N TYR A 114 12.46 -6.21 15.73
CA TYR A 114 12.74 -5.62 17.04
C TYR A 114 12.73 -6.63 18.20
N HIS A 115 11.84 -7.62 18.17
CA HIS A 115 11.56 -8.47 19.33
C HIS A 115 11.83 -9.96 19.08
N GLY A 116 12.18 -10.34 17.84
CA GLY A 116 12.41 -11.72 17.44
C GLY A 116 11.16 -12.42 16.91
N TYR A 117 11.36 -13.60 16.33
CA TYR A 117 10.36 -14.31 15.54
C TYR A 117 9.05 -14.65 16.30
N ASN A 118 9.17 -15.14 17.54
CA ASN A 118 8.06 -15.65 18.37
C ASN A 118 7.81 -14.78 19.61
N SER A 119 7.97 -13.47 19.47
CA SER A 119 7.67 -12.53 20.55
C SER A 119 6.16 -12.33 20.74
N ILE A 120 5.78 -11.74 21.87
CA ILE A 120 4.39 -11.36 22.11
C ILE A 120 3.95 -10.34 21.05
N GLU A 121 4.81 -9.37 20.73
CA GLU A 121 4.56 -8.31 19.77
C GLU A 121 4.34 -8.84 18.34
N ALA A 122 5.15 -9.81 17.90
CA ALA A 122 4.98 -10.45 16.60
C ALA A 122 3.68 -11.27 16.52
N ASN A 123 3.32 -11.96 17.61
CA ASN A 123 2.07 -12.70 17.69
C ASN A 123 0.84 -11.78 17.71
N GLU A 124 0.89 -10.65 18.41
CA GLU A 124 -0.16 -9.63 18.36
C GLU A 124 -0.26 -8.98 16.97
N ALA A 125 0.85 -8.78 16.27
CA ALA A 125 0.85 -8.30 14.89
C ALA A 125 0.18 -9.28 13.92
N LEU A 126 0.40 -10.60 14.10
CA LEU A 126 -0.29 -11.63 13.33
C LEU A 126 -1.81 -11.59 13.53
N LYS A 127 -2.28 -11.41 14.78
CA LYS A 127 -3.71 -11.23 15.07
C LYS A 127 -4.28 -9.99 14.38
N ARG A 128 -3.53 -8.88 14.35
CA ARG A 128 -3.94 -7.69 13.60
C ARG A 128 -4.00 -7.95 12.09
N HIS A 129 -3.11 -8.76 11.52
CA HIS A 129 -3.22 -9.15 10.10
C HIS A 129 -4.44 -10.02 9.81
N ASP A 130 -4.80 -10.94 10.70
CA ASP A 130 -6.03 -11.74 10.56
C ASP A 130 -7.27 -10.85 10.50
N ILE A 131 -7.38 -9.89 11.43
CA ILE A 131 -8.46 -8.88 11.43
C ILE A 131 -8.47 -8.08 10.12
N ARG A 132 -7.32 -7.57 9.68
CA ARG A 132 -7.20 -6.79 8.44
C ARG A 132 -7.63 -7.59 7.22
N LEU A 133 -7.27 -8.87 7.14
CA LEU A 133 -7.70 -9.75 6.07
C LEU A 133 -9.22 -9.93 6.07
N GLY A 134 -9.82 -10.16 7.24
CA GLY A 134 -11.28 -10.22 7.40
C GLY A 134 -11.97 -8.96 6.90
N GLU A 135 -11.49 -7.79 7.33
CA GLU A 135 -12.02 -6.50 6.87
C GLU A 135 -11.87 -6.28 5.36
N ILE A 136 -10.76 -6.71 4.74
CA ILE A 136 -10.58 -6.63 3.29
C ILE A 136 -11.63 -7.50 2.60
N ILE A 137 -11.81 -8.74 3.06
CA ILE A 137 -12.82 -9.65 2.51
C ILE A 137 -14.22 -9.05 2.62
N ASP A 138 -14.57 -8.46 3.76
CA ASP A 138 -15.87 -7.84 3.95
C ASP A 138 -16.05 -6.60 3.07
N THR A 139 -14.99 -5.83 2.85
CA THR A 139 -15.01 -4.68 1.94
C THR A 139 -15.18 -5.11 0.49
N LEU A 140 -14.59 -6.23 0.07
CA LEU A 140 -14.80 -6.81 -1.26
C LEU A 140 -16.27 -7.20 -1.46
N LYS A 141 -16.87 -7.88 -0.46
CA LYS A 141 -18.30 -8.21 -0.46
C LYS A 141 -19.17 -6.96 -0.56
N GLU A 142 -18.86 -5.92 0.22
CA GLU A 142 -19.57 -4.63 0.17
C GLU A 142 -19.48 -3.97 -1.22
N ALA A 143 -18.29 -4.04 -1.84
CA ALA A 143 -18.06 -3.54 -3.19
C ALA A 143 -18.73 -4.40 -4.29
N ASN A 144 -19.34 -5.54 -3.95
CA ASN A 144 -19.90 -6.53 -4.86
C ASN A 144 -18.87 -7.03 -5.89
N ILE A 145 -17.65 -7.35 -5.43
CA ILE A 145 -16.58 -7.97 -6.22
C ILE A 145 -15.97 -9.19 -5.52
#